data_AF-A0A565C771-F1
#
_entry.id   AF-A0A565C771-F1
#
_cell.length_a   1.000
_cell.length_b   1.000
_cell.length_c   1.000
_cell.angle_alpha   90.00
_cell.angle_beta   90.00
_cell.angle_gamma   90.00
#
_symmetry.space_group_name_H-M   'P 1'
#
loop_
_entity.id
_entity.type
_entity.pdbx_description
1 polymer ?
#
loop_
_entity_poly.entity_id
_entity_poly.type
_entity_poly.pdbx_seq_one_letter_code
_entity_poly.pdbx_strand_id
1 'polypeptide(L)'
;MEILVIFILLFSTIKSGIAYRNDGVFKEVKVGLVVNLGSIEGKIFKTSFSLALSDFYRINNGYETRVALSSRDSQGDLLIALDA
;
A
#
# COMPACT_ATOMS: atom_id res chain seq x y z
N MET A 1 1.19 -8.83 -16.05
CA MET A 1 1.98 -7.66 -16.51
C MET A 1 1.14 -6.39 -16.47
N GLU A 2 -0.10 -6.41 -16.97
CA GLU A 2 -0.97 -5.23 -17.02
C GLU A 2 -1.36 -4.67 -15.64
N ILE A 3 -1.64 -5.55 -14.66
CA ILE A 3 -1.97 -5.14 -13.28
C ILE A 3 -0.82 -4.37 -12.62
N LEU A 4 0.42 -4.80 -12.86
CA LEU A 4 1.61 -4.15 -12.31
C LEU A 4 1.81 -2.73 -12.87
N VAL A 5 1.51 -2.55 -14.17
CA VAL A 5 1.63 -1.25 -14.85
C VAL A 5 0.59 -0.26 -14.32
N ILE A 6 -0.64 -0.71 -14.06
CA ILE A 6 -1.72 0.13 -13.50
C ILE A 6 -1.33 0.67 -12.11
N PHE A 7 -0.71 -0.17 -11.27
CA PHE A 7 -0.28 0.25 -9.94
C PHE A 7 0.81 1.33 -9.97
N ILE A 8 1.79 1.23 -10.88
CA ILE A 8 2.88 2.22 -11.01
C ILE A 8 2.34 3.60 -11.42
N LEU A 9 1.33 3.63 -12.29
CA LEU A 9 0.74 4.89 -12.78
C LEU A 9 -0.02 5.64 -11.67
N LEU A 10 -0.67 4.93 -10.74
CA LEU A 10 -1.44 5.54 -9.64
C LEU A 10 -0.55 6.28 -8.61
N PHE A 11 0.67 5.81 -8.37
CA PHE A 11 1.59 6.46 -7.41
C PHE A 11 2.24 7.75 -7.95
N SER A 12 2.23 7.98 -9.25
CA SER A 12 2.92 9.10 -9.90
C SER A 12 2.19 10.46 -9.75
N THR A 13 0.94 10.47 -9.26
CA THR A 13 0.10 11.68 -9.20
C THR A 13 0.18 12.45 -7.87
N ILE A 14 0.88 11.96 -6.85
CA ILE A 14 0.91 12.63 -5.54
C ILE A 14 1.89 13.81 -5.56
N LYS A 15 1.39 15.04 -5.80
CA LYS A 15 2.18 16.28 -5.70
C LYS A 15 2.49 16.63 -4.23
N SER A 16 3.74 17.04 -3.98
CA SER A 16 4.26 17.43 -2.67
C SER A 16 3.71 18.77 -2.17
N GLY A 17 3.04 18.77 -1.02
CA GLY A 17 2.79 19.97 -0.21
C GLY A 17 3.93 20.22 0.79
N ILE A 18 4.23 21.48 1.07
CA ILE A 18 5.32 21.95 1.94
C ILE A 18 5.18 21.36 3.36
N ALA A 19 6.23 20.71 3.85
CA ALA A 19 6.27 20.06 5.18
C ALA A 19 6.52 21.08 6.30
N TYR A 20 5.60 21.16 7.26
CA TYR A 20 5.78 21.84 8.54
C TYR A 20 6.27 20.82 9.56
N ARG A 21 7.55 20.93 9.94
CA ARG A 21 8.25 20.06 10.89
C ARG A 21 7.48 19.98 12.21
N ASN A 22 6.83 18.84 12.47
CA ASN A 22 6.46 18.42 13.81
C ASN A 22 7.46 17.35 14.27
N ASP A 23 7.50 17.07 15.58
CA ASP A 23 8.30 15.99 16.16
C ASP A 23 8.14 14.68 15.37
N GLY A 24 9.11 13.76 15.45
CA GLY A 24 9.28 12.62 14.54
C GLY A 24 8.16 11.55 14.48
N VAL A 25 6.91 11.89 14.82
CA VAL A 25 5.72 11.08 14.60
C VAL A 25 5.27 11.17 13.15
N PHE A 26 5.39 10.06 12.43
CA PHE A 26 4.83 9.91 11.09
C PHE A 26 3.30 9.96 11.11
N LYS A 27 2.70 10.60 10.10
CA LYS A 27 1.23 10.64 9.92
C LYS A 27 0.78 9.39 9.20
N GLU A 28 0.14 8.46 9.91
CA GLU A 28 -0.29 7.20 9.33
C GLU A 28 -1.60 7.33 8.52
N VAL A 29 -1.61 6.72 7.34
CA VAL A 29 -2.81 6.49 6.52
C VAL A 29 -3.05 4.99 6.44
N LYS A 30 -4.15 4.53 7.03
CA LYS A 30 -4.53 3.11 7.03
C LYS A 30 -5.11 2.74 5.66
N VAL A 31 -4.55 1.70 5.04
CA VAL A 31 -5.00 1.18 3.75
C VAL A 31 -5.28 -0.31 3.87
N GLY A 32 -6.48 -0.73 3.47
CA GLY A 32 -6.88 -2.14 3.46
C GLY A 32 -6.49 -2.83 2.15
N LEU A 33 -5.83 -3.97 2.24
CA LEU A 33 -5.63 -4.91 1.14
C LEU A 33 -6.47 -6.16 1.41
N VAL A 34 -7.59 -6.28 0.69
CA VAL A 34 -8.47 -7.47 0.74
C VAL A 34 -8.19 -8.30 -0.50
N VAL A 35 -7.60 -9.48 -0.31
CA VAL A 35 -7.23 -10.38 -1.39
C VAL A 35 -7.15 -11.81 -0.88
N ASN A 36 -7.24 -12.82 -1.74
CA ASN A 36 -6.99 -14.21 -1.35
C ASN A 36 -5.49 -14.41 -1.12
N LEU A 37 -5.04 -14.33 0.14
CA LEU A 37 -3.62 -14.43 0.50
C LEU A 37 -3.06 -15.85 0.33
N GLY A 38 -3.94 -16.85 0.22
CA GLY A 38 -3.57 -18.23 -0.12
C GLY A 38 -3.17 -18.40 -1.60
N SER A 39 -3.68 -17.55 -2.49
CA SER A 39 -3.44 -17.64 -3.93
C SER A 39 -2.05 -17.10 -4.33
N ILE A 40 -1.60 -17.46 -5.54
CA ILE A 40 -0.35 -16.93 -6.10
C ILE A 40 -0.45 -15.42 -6.30
N GLU A 41 -1.59 -14.95 -6.80
CA GLU A 41 -1.90 -13.54 -7.03
C GLU A 41 -1.87 -12.76 -5.71
N GLY A 42 -2.49 -13.26 -4.65
CA GLY A 42 -2.46 -12.61 -3.34
C GLY A 42 -1.05 -12.47 -2.76
N LYS A 43 -0.21 -13.50 -2.94
CA LYS A 43 1.21 -13.45 -2.56
C LYS A 43 1.98 -12.42 -3.36
N ILE A 44 1.73 -12.34 -4.66
CA ILE A 44 2.30 -11.32 -5.54
C ILE A 44 1.87 -9.94 -5.07
N PHE A 45 0.57 -9.69 -4.86
CA PHE A 45 0.06 -8.40 -4.41
C PHE A 45 0.68 -7.95 -3.09
N LYS A 46 0.70 -8.83 -2.07
CA LYS A 46 1.29 -8.51 -0.77
C LYS A 46 2.77 -8.12 -0.90
N THR A 47 3.52 -8.87 -1.71
CA THR A 47 4.95 -8.61 -1.93
C THR A 47 5.16 -7.31 -2.71
N SER A 48 4.42 -7.11 -3.80
CA SER A 48 4.50 -5.91 -4.64
C SER A 48 4.19 -4.64 -3.86
N PHE A 49 3.15 -4.64 -3.02
CA PHE A 49 2.84 -3.49 -2.16
C PHE A 49 3.95 -3.21 -1.15
N SER A 50 4.47 -4.26 -0.49
CA SER A 50 5.57 -4.11 0.47
C SER A 50 6.82 -3.52 -0.18
N LEU A 51 7.17 -3.99 -1.39
CA LEU A 51 8.33 -3.49 -2.13
C LEU A 51 8.11 -2.05 -2.60
N ALA A 52 6.96 -1.74 -3.19
CA ALA A 52 6.65 -0.41 -3.66
C ALA A 52 6.69 0.64 -2.54
N LEU A 53 6.13 0.32 -1.36
CA LEU A 53 6.18 1.21 -0.20
C LEU A 53 7.60 1.37 0.33
N SER A 54 8.37 0.27 0.42
CA SER A 54 9.77 0.30 0.84
C SER A 54 10.61 1.19 -0.09
N ASP A 55 10.47 1.01 -1.40
CA ASP A 55 11.20 1.80 -2.41
C ASP A 55 10.76 3.27 -2.39
N PHE A 56 9.46 3.52 -2.31
CA PHE A 56 8.93 4.88 -2.21
C PHE A 56 9.49 5.61 -1.00
N TYR A 57 9.49 5.00 0.18
CA TYR A 57 9.97 5.65 1.40
C TYR A 57 11.50 5.72 1.51
N ARG A 58 12.22 4.82 0.84
CA ARG A 58 13.67 4.92 0.70
C ARG A 58 14.08 6.13 -0.15
N ILE A 59 13.40 6.35 -1.28
CA ILE A 59 13.66 7.47 -2.19
C ILE A 59 13.12 8.78 -1.59
N ASN A 60 11.96 8.74 -0.93
CA ASN A 60 11.26 9.88 -0.36
C ASN A 60 11.35 9.87 1.18
N ASN A 61 12.58 9.82 1.71
CA ASN A 61 12.81 9.65 3.15
C ASN A 61 12.21 10.77 4.03
N GLY A 62 12.09 11.99 3.50
CA GLY A 62 11.47 13.14 4.17
C GLY A 62 9.94 13.18 4.09
N TYR A 63 9.29 12.20 3.46
CA TYR A 63 7.83 12.13 3.42
C TYR A 63 7.31 11.67 4.78
N GLU A 64 6.62 12.57 5.49
CA GLU A 64 6.15 12.32 6.86
C GLU A 64 4.90 11.43 6.91
N THR A 65 4.16 11.31 5.81
CA THR A 65 2.98 10.46 5.73
C THR A 65 3.35 9.00 5.44
N ARG A 66 2.93 8.06 6.29
CA ARG A 66 3.23 6.63 6.15
C ARG A 66 1.96 5.82 5.89
N VAL A 67 1.99 4.96 4.88
CA VAL A 67 0.91 4.00 4.60
C VAL A 67 1.05 2.83 5.54
N ALA A 68 0.05 2.64 6.40
CA ALA A 68 -0.09 1.47 7.25
C ALA A 68 -0.99 0.45 6.52
N LEU A 69 -0.35 -0.51 5.84
CA LEU A 69 -1.05 -1.54 5.08
C LEU A 69 -1.60 -2.61 6.03
N SER A 70 -2.93 -2.76 6.06
CA SER A 70 -3.62 -3.85 6.76
C SER A 70 -4.11 -4.86 5.72
N SER A 71 -3.61 -6.09 5.76
CA SER A 71 -4.02 -7.15 4.84
C SER A 71 -5.09 -8.04 5.48
N ARG A 72 -6.19 -8.29 4.77
CA ARG A 72 -7.19 -9.31 5.12
C ARG A 72 -7.24 -10.40 4.05
N ASP A 73 -7.32 -11.65 4.51
CA ASP A 73 -7.46 -12.79 3.63
C ASP A 73 -8.93 -13.00 3.26
N SER A 74 -9.27 -12.80 1.99
CA SER A 74 -10.62 -13.11 1.49
C SER A 74 -10.89 -14.61 1.37
N GLN A 75 -9.85 -15.45 1.39
CA GLN A 75 -9.96 -16.90 1.13
C GLN A 75 -10.59 -17.25 -0.24
N GLY A 76 -10.72 -16.27 -1.14
CA GLY A 76 -11.44 -16.43 -2.41
C GLY A 76 -12.96 -16.40 -2.27
N ASP A 77 -13.49 -16.04 -1.10
CA ASP A 77 -14.91 -15.96 -0.80
C ASP A 77 -15.38 -14.50 -0.69
N LEU A 78 -16.52 -14.20 -1.32
CA LEU A 78 -17.08 -12.84 -1.37
C LEU A 78 -17.59 -12.37 -0.01
N LEU A 79 -18.26 -13.23 0.76
CA LEU A 79 -18.82 -12.86 2.06
C LEU A 79 -17.70 -12.60 3.06
N ILE A 80 -16.65 -13.42 3.05
CA ILE A 80 -15.45 -13.20 3.86
C ILE A 80 -14.75 -11.88 3.47
N ALA A 81 -14.73 -11.54 2.17
CA ALA A 81 -14.17 -10.28 1.70
C ALA A 81 -14.99 -9.04 2.10
N LEU A 82 -16.31 -9.18 2.27
CA LEU A 82 -17.22 -8.09 2.62
C LEU A 82 -17.28 -7.81 4.13
N ASP A 83 -16.87 -8.76 4.96
CA ASP A 83 -16.69 -8.59 6.42
C ASP A 83 -15.41 -7.80 6.78
N ALA A 84 -14.78 -7.13 5.81
CA ALA A 84 -13.43 -6.56 5.93
C ALA A 84 -13.35 -5.19 6.61
#